data_AF-A0A0Q0CU19-F1
#
_entry.id   AF-A0A0Q0CU19-F1
#
_cell.length_a   1.000
_cell.length_b   1.000
_cell.length_c   1.000
_cell.angle_alpha   90.00
_cell.angle_beta   90.00
_cell.angle_gamma   90.00
#
_symmetry.space_group_name_H-M   'P 1'
#
loop_
_entity.id
_entity.type
_entity.pdbx_description
1 polymer ?
#
loop_
_entity_poly.entity_id
_entity_poly.type
_entity_poly.pdbx_seq_one_letter_code
_entity_poly.pdbx_strand_id
1 'polypeptide(L)' 'MSKKILRLGLIGAGRMGSFHGQTAAHHIPGACLAAIADPTPGQASRLAAELGVDRVYTDPQQLLD' A
#
# COMPACT_ATOMS: atom_id res chain seq x y z
N MET A 1 -1.88 23.36 -14.10
CA MET A 1 -2.84 22.47 -13.40
C MET A 1 -2.06 21.66 -12.37
N SER A 2 -2.49 21.61 -11.11
CA SER A 2 -1.87 20.68 -10.15
C SER A 2 -2.22 19.25 -10.56
N LYS A 3 -1.21 18.40 -10.78
CA LYS A 3 -1.41 17.00 -11.12
C LYS A 3 -2.06 16.30 -9.92
N LYS A 4 -3.29 15.80 -10.07
CA LYS A 4 -3.99 15.06 -9.01
C LYS A 4 -3.19 13.79 -8.70
N ILE A 5 -2.83 13.60 -7.43
CA ILE A 5 -2.14 12.39 -6.98
C ILE A 5 -3.17 11.26 -6.85
N LEU A 6 -2.90 10.12 -7.49
CA LEU A 6 -3.68 8.90 -7.35
C LEU A 6 -3.25 8.14 -6.10
N ARG A 7 -4.19 7.90 -5.20
CA ARG A 7 -3.94 7.15 -3.96
C ARG A 7 -4.24 5.67 -4.23
N LEU A 8 -3.23 4.83 -4.09
CA LEU A 8 -3.31 3.40 -4.33
C LEU A 8 -3.47 2.65 -3.01
N GLY A 9 -4.28 1.61 -3.00
CA GLY A 9 -4.34 0.61 -1.93
C GLY A 9 -3.72 -0.70 -2.41
N LEU A 10 -2.96 -1.37 -1.55
CA LEU A 10 -2.40 -2.70 -1.81
C LEU A 10 -3.13 -3.74 -0.98
N ILE A 11 -3.68 -4.77 -1.62
CA ILE A 11 -4.24 -5.96 -0.96
C ILE A 11 -3.30 -7.13 -1.24
N GLY A 12 -2.74 -7.71 -0.18
CA GLY A 12 -1.67 -8.70 -0.21
C GLY A 12 -0.28 -8.05 -0.14
N ALA A 13 0.45 -8.32 0.94
CA ALA A 13 1.82 -7.90 1.24
C ALA A 13 2.79 -9.09 1.26
N GLY A 14 2.51 -10.14 0.48
CA GLY A 14 3.47 -11.20 0.15
C GLY A 14 4.50 -10.74 -0.90
N ARG A 15 5.36 -11.65 -1.38
CA ARG A 15 6.48 -11.31 -2.31
C ARG A 15 6.10 -10.38 -3.48
N MET A 16 5.09 -10.75 -4.26
CA MET A 16 4.64 -9.93 -5.39
C MET A 16 3.97 -8.64 -4.95
N GLY A 17 3.20 -8.70 -3.86
CA GLY A 17 2.57 -7.53 -3.26
C GLY A 17 3.59 -6.47 -2.84
N SER A 18 4.66 -6.88 -2.14
CA SER A 18 5.76 -6.00 -1.74
C SER A 18 6.49 -5.40 -2.93
N PHE A 19 6.78 -6.20 -3.97
CA PHE A 19 7.40 -5.72 -5.20
C PHE A 19 6.55 -4.62 -5.89
N HIS A 20 5.25 -4.86 -6.04
CA HIS A 20 4.34 -3.86 -6.61
C HIS A 20 4.13 -2.67 -5.66
N GLY A 21 4.13 -2.88 -4.35
CA GLY A 21 4.06 -1.82 -3.34
C GLY A 21 5.24 -0.86 -3.42
N GLN A 22 6.47 -1.38 -3.55
CA GLN A 22 7.68 -0.57 -3.79
C GLN A 22 7.60 0.21 -5.10
N THR A 23 7.05 -0.41 -6.15
CA THR A 23 6.84 0.27 -7.44
C THR A 23 5.83 1.42 -7.28
N ALA A 24 4.70 1.16 -6.63
CA ALA A 24 3.65 2.14 -6.38
C ALA A 24 4.11 3.31 -5.48
N ALA A 25 4.95 3.05 -4.48
CA ALA A 25 5.43 4.05 -3.54
C ALA A 25 6.52 4.97 -4.14
N HIS A 26 7.37 4.46 -5.04
CA HIS A 26 8.58 5.18 -5.45
C HIS A 26 8.72 5.43 -6.96
N HIS A 27 8.01 4.67 -7.80
CA HIS A 27 8.34 4.59 -9.24
C HIS A 27 7.19 5.01 -10.17
N ILE A 28 6.01 5.37 -9.65
CA ILE A 28 4.86 5.81 -10.47
C ILE A 28 4.64 7.33 -10.28
N PRO A 29 4.98 8.18 -11.26
CA PRO A 29 4.81 9.62 -11.14
C PRO A 29 3.35 10.06 -11.03
N GLY A 30 3.00 10.65 -9.89
CA GLY A 30 1.63 11.09 -9.61
C GLY A 30 0.76 10.02 -8.96
N ALA A 31 1.37 8.96 -8.41
CA ALA A 31 0.70 8.04 -7.50
C ALA A 31 1.43 8.00 -6.15
N CYS A 32 0.71 7.58 -5.11
CA CYS A 32 1.29 7.19 -3.84
C CYS A 32 0.57 5.96 -3.29
N LEU A 33 1.29 5.13 -2.53
CA LEU A 33 0.70 4.04 -1.79
C LEU A 33 0.12 4.59 -0.48
N ALA A 34 -1.20 4.49 -0.31
CA ALA A 34 -1.93 5.15 0.78
C ALA A 34 -2.45 4.21 1.86
N ALA A 35 -2.53 2.90 1.56
CA ALA A 35 -2.96 1.86 2.48
C ALA A 35 -2.47 0.47 2.03
N ILE A 36 -2.29 -0.44 2.99
CA ILE A 36 -1.92 -1.84 2.75
C ILE A 36 -2.81 -2.76 3.60
N ALA A 37 -3.36 -3.82 3.00
CA ALA A 37 -4.09 -4.86 3.71
C ALA A 37 -3.45 -6.23 3.46
N ASP A 38 -3.28 -7.04 4.49
CA ASP A 38 -2.87 -8.44 4.36
C ASP A 38 -3.50 -9.28 5.49
N PRO A 39 -4.15 -10.42 5.19
CA PRO A 39 -4.79 -11.25 6.21
C PRO A 39 -3.80 -11.92 7.18
N THR A 40 -2.52 -12.01 6.81
CA THR A 40 -1.46 -12.51 7.69
C THR A 40 -1.02 -11.39 8.63
N PRO A 41 -1.22 -11.55 9.96
CA PRO A 41 -0.86 -10.51 10.92
C PRO A 41 0.60 -10.07 10.77
N GLY A 42 0.82 -8.76 10.73
CA GLY A 42 2.15 -8.15 10.67
C GLY A 42 2.74 -7.97 9.26
N GLN A 43 2.26 -8.66 8.23
CA GLN A 43 2.78 -8.50 6.86
C GLN A 43 2.53 -7.08 6.32
N ALA A 44 1.29 -6.59 6.45
CA ALA A 44 0.94 -5.22 6.06
C ALA A 44 1.75 -4.18 6.85
N SER A 45 1.84 -4.33 8.18
CA SER A 45 2.59 -3.43 9.07
C SER A 45 4.09 -3.38 8.72
N ARG A 46 4.70 -4.52 8.41
CA ARG A 46 6.11 -4.59 8.02
C ARG A 46 6.36 -3.78 6.74
N LEU A 47 5.59 -4.06 5.68
CA LEU A 47 5.76 -3.37 4.40
C LEU A 47 5.43 -1.88 4.52
N ALA A 48 4.42 -1.54 5.32
CA ALA A 48 4.05 -0.16 5.60
C ALA A 48 5.16 0.63 6.30
N ALA A 49 5.86 0.02 7.26
CA ALA A 49 7.03 0.62 7.89
C ALA A 49 8.20 0.83 6.90
N GLU A 50 8.41 -0.12 5.99
CA GLU A 50 9.44 -0.01 4.94
C GLU A 50 9.12 1.11 3.93
N LEU A 51 7.84 1.36 3.63
CA LEU A 51 7.40 2.28 2.58
C LEU A 51 6.83 3.62 3.09
N GLY A 52 6.73 3.82 4.41
CA GLY A 52 6.16 5.02 5.02
C GLY A 52 4.64 5.16 4.81
N VAL A 53 3.90 4.06 4.94
CA VAL A 53 2.43 4.04 4.80
C VAL A 53 1.77 3.96 6.17
N ASP A 54 0.84 4.86 6.47
CA ASP A 54 0.23 4.91 7.82
C ASP A 54 -0.96 3.98 8.01
N ARG A 55 -1.67 3.61 6.93
CA ARG A 55 -2.90 2.81 7.00
C ARG A 55 -2.61 1.35 6.71
N VAL A 56 -2.84 0.51 7.72
CA VAL A 56 -2.67 -0.94 7.62
C VAL A 56 -3.90 -1.66 8.13
N TYR A 57 -4.27 -2.74 7.44
CA TYR A 57 -5.45 -3.53 7.76
C TYR A 57 -5.16 -5.02 7.67
N THR A 58 -5.89 -5.82 8.43
CA THR A 58 -5.92 -7.28 8.26
C THR A 58 -7.10 -7.74 7.41
N ASP A 59 -8.15 -6.92 7.31
CA ASP A 59 -9.30 -7.16 6.45
C ASP A 59 -9.22 -6.22 5.22
N PRO A 60 -9.20 -6.76 3.98
CA PRO A 60 -9.20 -5.94 2.78
C PRO A 60 -10.43 -5.04 2.62
N GLN A 61 -11.58 -5.40 3.22
CA GLN A 61 -12.78 -4.56 3.15
C GLN A 61 -12.55 -3.21 3.83
N GLN A 62 -11.83 -3.19 4.96
CA GLN A 62 -11.48 -1.96 5.69
C GLN A 62 -10.61 -0.99 4.88
N LEU A 63 -9.94 -1.47 3.83
CA LEU A 63 -9.15 -0.64 2.92
C LEU A 63 -10.03 0.05 1.86
N LEU A 64 -11.20 -0.51 1.56
CA LEU A 64 -12.14 -0.04 0.53
C LEU A 64 -13.21 0.92 1.07
N ASP A 65 -13.47 0.87 2.38
CA ASP A 65 -14.41 1.74 3.10
C ASP A 65 -13.83 3.16 3.33
#